data_AF-A0A6A8GHF7-F1
#
_entry.id   AF-A0A6A8GHF7-F1
#
_cell.length_a   1.000
_cell.length_b   1.000
_cell.length_c   1.000
_cell.angle_alpha   90.00
_cell.angle_beta   90.00
_cell.angle_gamma   90.00
#
_symmetry.space_group_name_H-M   'P 1'
#
loop_
_entity.id
_entity.type
_entity.pdbx_description
1 polymer ?
#
loop_
_entity_poly.entity_id
_entity_poly.type
_entity_poly.pdbx_seq_one_letter_code
_entity_poly.pdbx_strand_id
1 'polypeptide(L)'
;MSDSDKYPADSGRRRFVKGVVGGAALAGVGTTGAAAINSATVSPGAGGGPTQAYAIENTAGPAPRGMPLIPIEIDGDGFIKGLWPELQTVTQGGVEVQIAQTDDFKGTGVSYSSAWFQYCGVQAYEGLAPDFESDNYFRSDSGGYDWQQEVYSAGDKLNVNDFDDYETWGNGIGRAGIGKPATGTWRSQDTEDTMPIQILRSNRIEEAAQENDFLAAATDQGVVAWLNKCTHFCCVPGYKQAADAAKFGGEDGVYCQCHQSVYDPFSIVQTLFTALPRPEE
;
A
#
# COMPACT_ATOMS: atom_id res chain seq x y z
N MET A 1 24.15 48.79 23.28
CA MET A 1 22.80 48.25 23.03
C MET A 1 22.99 47.16 22.00
N SER A 2 22.96 45.91 22.43
CA SER A 2 23.38 44.74 21.66
C SER A 2 22.17 44.02 21.09
N ASP A 3 22.29 43.66 19.80
CA ASP A 3 21.35 42.89 19.02
C ASP A 3 20.83 41.64 19.75
N SER A 4 19.52 41.45 19.64
CA SER A 4 18.79 40.28 20.05
C SER A 4 19.16 39.08 19.17
N ASP A 5 19.92 38.15 19.73
CA ASP A 5 20.15 36.82 19.18
C ASP A 5 18.81 36.06 19.12
N LYS A 6 18.41 35.64 17.92
CA LYS A 6 17.09 35.05 17.63
C LYS A 6 17.11 33.52 17.65
N TYR A 7 18.15 32.92 18.25
CA TYR A 7 18.25 31.47 18.44
C TYR A 7 18.08 31.09 19.92
N PRO A 8 17.21 30.12 20.26
CA PRO A 8 17.17 29.55 21.59
C PRO A 8 18.51 28.87 21.94
N ALA A 9 18.90 28.94 23.21
CA ALA A 9 20.13 28.35 23.72
C ALA A 9 20.21 26.83 23.45
N ASP A 10 21.40 26.42 23.01
CA ASP A 10 21.73 25.08 22.54
C ASP A 10 21.67 24.05 23.69
N SER A 11 20.52 23.40 23.88
CA SER A 11 20.43 22.18 24.68
C SER A 11 19.33 21.25 24.18
N GLY A 12 19.71 19.98 23.95
CA GLY A 12 18.77 18.85 23.87
C GLY A 12 18.63 18.14 22.52
N ARG A 13 18.65 18.82 21.37
CA ARG A 13 18.25 18.19 20.08
C ARG A 13 19.35 17.50 19.27
N ARG A 14 20.64 17.69 19.58
CA ARG A 14 21.74 17.07 18.82
C ARG A 14 22.09 15.63 19.20
N ARG A 15 21.41 15.02 20.19
CA ARG A 15 21.61 13.59 20.51
C ARG A 15 20.78 12.62 19.67
N PHE A 16 19.72 13.08 18.99
CA PHE A 16 18.91 12.19 18.15
C PHE A 16 19.47 12.00 16.73
N VAL A 17 20.18 12.99 16.18
CA VAL A 17 20.65 12.95 14.78
C VAL A 17 21.99 12.19 14.61
N LYS A 18 22.68 11.84 15.69
CA LYS A 18 23.89 10.99 15.62
C LYS A 18 23.62 9.49 15.73
N GLY A 19 22.37 9.06 15.92
CA GLY A 19 22.01 7.64 16.02
C GLY A 19 21.89 6.91 14.67
N VAL A 20 21.84 7.63 13.54
CA VAL A 20 21.57 7.02 12.20
C VAL A 20 22.82 7.00 11.30
N VAL A 21 23.93 7.60 11.72
CA VAL A 21 25.17 7.61 10.93
C VAL A 21 26.27 6.87 11.70
N GLY A 22 26.27 5.54 11.60
CA GLY A 22 27.26 4.70 12.29
C GLY A 22 27.18 3.20 11.98
N GLY A 23 26.75 2.82 10.78
CA GLY A 23 26.61 1.42 10.36
C GLY A 23 27.76 0.88 9.50
N ALA A 24 28.98 1.42 9.64
CA ALA A 24 30.13 0.94 8.88
C ALA A 24 31.40 0.96 9.74
N ALA A 25 31.55 -0.05 10.61
CA ALA A 25 32.81 -0.68 11.01
C ALA A 25 32.59 -1.54 12.26
N LEU A 26 32.41 -2.86 12.07
CA LEU A 26 32.75 -3.84 13.10
C LEU A 26 33.34 -5.07 12.40
N ALA A 27 34.60 -4.92 11.99
CA ALA A 27 35.46 -6.06 11.71
C ALA A 27 36.02 -6.56 13.06
N GLY A 28 35.63 -7.78 13.45
CA GLY A 28 36.45 -8.63 14.32
C GLY A 28 36.01 -8.78 15.79
N VAL A 29 35.80 -10.05 16.13
CA VAL A 29 35.92 -10.73 17.44
C VAL A 29 34.66 -10.80 18.35
N GLY A 30 34.08 -12.01 18.43
CA GLY A 30 33.28 -12.49 19.57
C GLY A 30 31.96 -13.17 19.19
N THR A 31 31.98 -14.48 18.91
CA THR A 31 30.85 -15.31 18.46
C THR A 31 29.80 -15.66 19.55
N THR A 32 29.58 -14.82 20.57
CA THR A 32 28.67 -15.16 21.70
C THR A 32 27.85 -13.97 22.22
N GLY A 33 27.25 -13.16 21.34
CA GLY A 33 26.44 -12.01 21.78
C GLY A 33 25.36 -11.49 20.83
N ALA A 34 25.03 -12.19 19.75
CA ALA A 34 24.10 -11.66 18.73
C ALA A 34 22.61 -11.66 19.16
N ALA A 35 22.24 -12.31 20.26
CA ALA A 35 20.83 -12.43 20.67
C ALA A 35 20.30 -11.24 21.51
N ALA A 36 21.15 -10.29 21.94
CA ALA A 36 20.78 -9.31 22.96
C ALA A 36 20.57 -7.87 22.45
N ILE A 37 20.76 -7.59 21.16
CA ILE A 37 20.75 -6.21 20.63
C ILE A 37 19.45 -5.78 19.94
N ASN A 38 18.48 -6.70 19.76
CA ASN A 38 17.19 -6.36 19.14
C ASN A 38 16.08 -5.97 20.13
N SER A 39 16.24 -6.14 21.45
CA SER A 39 15.12 -5.92 22.39
C SER A 39 14.89 -4.46 22.80
N ALA A 40 15.82 -3.54 22.53
CA ALA A 40 15.76 -2.17 23.03
C ALA A 40 15.16 -1.14 22.04
N THR A 41 14.87 -1.52 20.80
CA THR A 41 14.37 -0.60 19.76
C THR A 41 13.12 -1.11 19.02
N VAL A 42 12.57 -2.26 19.40
CA VAL A 42 11.30 -2.74 18.84
C VAL A 42 10.19 -1.91 19.51
N SER A 43 9.43 -1.17 18.70
CA SER A 43 8.20 -0.57 19.20
C SER A 43 7.24 -1.70 19.57
N PRO A 44 6.59 -1.65 20.76
CA PRO A 44 5.62 -2.68 21.16
C PRO A 44 4.48 -2.74 20.15
N GLY A 45 3.88 -3.93 19.97
CA GLY A 45 2.89 -4.19 18.93
C GLY A 45 3.10 -5.49 18.15
N ALA A 46 2.02 -5.92 17.48
CA ALA A 46 1.96 -7.19 16.76
C ALA A 46 2.10 -7.02 15.24
N GLY A 47 2.95 -7.85 14.63
CA GLY A 47 3.27 -7.72 13.20
C GLY A 47 4.12 -6.48 12.92
N GLY A 48 4.74 -6.39 11.76
CA GLY A 48 5.61 -5.27 11.38
C GLY A 48 7.09 -5.66 11.27
N GLY A 49 7.97 -4.66 11.12
CA GLY A 49 9.39 -4.87 10.84
C GLY A 49 9.71 -4.87 9.34
N PRO A 50 10.93 -5.31 8.96
CA PRO A 50 11.35 -5.35 7.56
C PRO A 50 10.38 -6.18 6.72
N THR A 51 9.73 -5.54 5.75
CA THR A 51 8.68 -6.09 4.91
C THR A 51 9.01 -5.83 3.46
N GLN A 52 9.07 -6.90 2.68
CA GLN A 52 9.13 -6.82 1.22
C GLN A 52 7.71 -6.98 0.68
N ALA A 53 7.28 -6.03 -0.14
CA ALA A 53 5.96 -6.04 -0.76
C ALA A 53 6.06 -5.77 -2.26
N TYR A 54 5.12 -6.31 -3.03
CA TYR A 54 4.91 -5.85 -4.41
C TYR A 54 4.04 -4.60 -4.41
N ALA A 55 4.40 -3.64 -5.24
CA ALA A 55 3.80 -2.32 -5.26
C ALA A 55 3.80 -1.70 -6.66
N ILE A 56 2.87 -0.77 -6.90
CA ILE A 56 2.97 0.11 -8.07
C ILE A 56 4.18 1.04 -7.89
N GLU A 57 5.00 1.19 -8.92
CA GLU A 57 6.27 1.90 -8.84
C GLU A 57 6.07 3.39 -8.54
N ASN A 58 6.86 3.96 -7.64
CA ASN A 58 6.98 5.42 -7.56
C ASN A 58 7.99 5.90 -8.61
N THR A 59 7.54 6.73 -9.54
CA THR A 59 8.36 7.20 -10.66
C THR A 59 8.77 8.67 -10.54
N ALA A 60 8.11 9.45 -9.66
CA ALA A 60 8.48 10.82 -9.39
C ALA A 60 8.03 11.32 -8.00
N GLY A 61 8.60 12.46 -7.60
CA GLY A 61 8.29 13.17 -6.35
C GLY A 61 8.97 12.56 -5.11
N PRO A 62 8.58 13.00 -3.90
CA PRO A 62 9.31 12.70 -2.66
C PRO A 62 8.88 11.40 -1.96
N ALA A 63 7.94 10.64 -2.53
CA ALA A 63 7.50 9.40 -1.90
C ALA A 63 8.65 8.37 -1.92
N PRO A 64 8.95 7.71 -0.79
CA PRO A 64 10.16 6.89 -0.69
C PRO A 64 10.04 5.52 -1.37
N ARG A 65 8.82 5.11 -1.77
CA ARG A 65 8.53 3.78 -2.31
C ARG A 65 7.16 3.71 -2.98
N GLY A 66 6.90 2.62 -3.69
CA GLY A 66 5.60 2.28 -4.28
C GLY A 66 4.46 2.00 -3.28
N MET A 67 3.22 2.05 -3.78
CA MET A 67 2.02 1.69 -3.00
C MET A 67 1.72 0.19 -3.12
N PRO A 68 1.57 -0.55 -2.00
CA PRO A 68 1.43 -2.00 -2.02
C PRO A 68 0.20 -2.49 -2.75
N LEU A 69 0.38 -3.53 -3.56
CA LEU A 69 -0.72 -4.23 -4.22
C LEU A 69 -1.59 -4.97 -3.21
N ILE A 70 -2.87 -5.09 -3.54
CA ILE A 70 -3.82 -5.99 -2.90
C ILE A 70 -4.08 -7.10 -3.92
N PRO A 71 -3.62 -8.34 -3.69
CA PRO A 71 -3.99 -9.47 -4.53
C PRO A 71 -5.51 -9.64 -4.56
N ILE A 72 -6.06 -10.00 -5.73
CA ILE A 72 -7.52 -10.11 -5.91
C ILE A 72 -7.93 -11.45 -6.51
N GLU A 73 -9.23 -11.74 -6.41
CA GLU A 73 -9.96 -12.72 -7.20
C GLU A 73 -11.29 -12.11 -7.66
N ILE A 74 -11.80 -12.58 -8.80
CA ILE A 74 -13.14 -12.24 -9.26
C ILE A 74 -14.03 -13.47 -9.09
N ASP A 75 -15.17 -13.31 -8.43
CA ASP A 75 -16.11 -14.42 -8.23
C ASP A 75 -16.95 -14.74 -9.48
N GLY A 76 -17.76 -15.80 -9.39
CA GLY A 76 -18.59 -16.27 -10.51
C GLY A 76 -19.66 -15.29 -10.98
N ASP A 77 -20.01 -14.30 -10.16
CA ASP A 77 -20.96 -13.22 -10.50
C ASP A 77 -20.23 -11.94 -10.97
N GLY A 78 -18.89 -11.97 -11.03
CA GLY A 78 -18.05 -10.86 -11.48
C GLY A 78 -17.66 -9.87 -10.38
N PHE A 79 -17.98 -10.12 -9.11
CA PHE A 79 -17.61 -9.21 -8.03
C PHE A 79 -16.15 -9.37 -7.63
N ILE A 80 -15.50 -8.23 -7.34
CA ILE A 80 -14.06 -8.16 -7.08
C ILE A 80 -13.81 -8.31 -5.58
N LYS A 81 -12.94 -9.25 -5.20
CA LYS A 81 -12.55 -9.52 -3.81
C LYS A 81 -11.06 -9.32 -3.61
N GLY A 82 -10.70 -8.59 -2.56
CA GLY A 82 -9.31 -8.55 -2.08
C GLY A 82 -8.99 -9.82 -1.29
N LEU A 83 -7.88 -10.46 -1.61
CA LEU A 83 -7.43 -11.65 -0.89
C LEU A 83 -6.78 -11.22 0.43
N TRP A 84 -7.28 -11.78 1.54
CA TRP A 84 -6.67 -11.63 2.85
C TRP A 84 -5.74 -12.84 3.11
N PRO A 85 -4.52 -12.64 3.67
CA PRO A 85 -3.63 -13.75 3.99
C PRO A 85 -4.18 -14.67 5.09
N GLU A 86 -3.55 -15.84 5.24
CA GLU A 86 -3.92 -16.82 6.27
C GLU A 86 -3.58 -16.35 7.69
N LEU A 87 -4.44 -16.69 8.66
CA LEU A 87 -4.17 -16.43 10.07
C LEU A 87 -3.09 -17.36 10.62
N GLN A 88 -2.09 -16.78 11.28
CA GLN A 88 -1.02 -17.51 11.93
C GLN A 88 -0.75 -16.96 13.33
N THR A 89 -0.47 -17.85 14.28
CA THR A 89 0.06 -17.48 15.60
C THR A 89 1.57 -17.64 15.59
N VAL A 90 2.31 -16.57 15.89
CA VAL A 90 3.77 -16.55 15.91
C VAL A 90 4.30 -16.02 17.24
N THR A 91 5.47 -16.47 17.67
CA THR A 91 6.15 -15.92 18.84
C THR A 91 7.05 -14.76 18.41
N GLN A 92 6.69 -13.52 18.77
CA GLN A 92 7.50 -12.32 18.58
C GLN A 92 7.92 -11.76 19.94
N GLY A 93 9.23 -11.58 20.15
CA GLY A 93 9.74 -11.04 21.43
C GLY A 93 9.40 -11.89 22.67
N GLY A 94 9.09 -13.19 22.49
CA GLY A 94 8.67 -14.08 23.58
C GLY A 94 7.18 -14.04 23.91
N VAL A 95 6.38 -13.31 23.12
CA VAL A 95 4.92 -13.22 23.24
C VAL A 95 4.28 -13.85 22.00
N GLU A 96 3.21 -14.62 22.19
CA GLU A 96 2.40 -15.13 21.08
C GLU A 96 1.50 -14.03 20.54
N VAL A 97 1.59 -13.76 19.24
CA VAL A 97 0.80 -12.76 18.54
C VAL A 97 0.16 -13.36 17.29
N GLN A 98 -1.05 -12.91 16.96
CA GLN A 98 -1.68 -13.25 15.69
C GLN A 98 -1.20 -12.32 14.57
N ILE A 99 -0.86 -12.90 13.43
CA ILE A 99 -0.54 -12.21 12.18
C ILE A 99 -1.37 -12.80 11.03
N ALA A 100 -1.53 -12.05 9.96
CA ALA A 100 -2.05 -12.58 8.70
C ALA A 100 -0.89 -12.70 7.71
N GLN A 101 -0.49 -13.92 7.36
CA GLN A 101 0.60 -14.23 6.45
C GLN A 101 0.37 -15.54 5.70
N THR A 102 0.64 -15.52 4.40
CA THR A 102 0.74 -16.69 3.52
C THR A 102 2.18 -16.75 3.01
N ASP A 103 2.94 -17.79 3.37
CA ASP A 103 4.38 -17.87 3.09
C ASP A 103 4.72 -18.06 1.61
N ASP A 104 3.88 -18.77 0.88
CA ASP A 104 4.02 -19.03 -0.55
C ASP A 104 2.69 -18.74 -1.26
N PHE A 105 2.47 -17.47 -1.58
CA PHE A 105 1.24 -17.01 -2.18
C PHE A 105 1.01 -17.67 -3.54
N LYS A 106 0.04 -18.60 -3.60
CA LYS A 106 -0.34 -19.36 -4.81
C LYS A 106 0.85 -20.02 -5.55
N GLY A 107 1.89 -20.43 -4.83
CA GLY A 107 3.05 -21.13 -5.41
C GLY A 107 4.07 -20.21 -6.11
N THR A 108 4.00 -18.90 -5.87
CA THR A 108 4.90 -17.90 -6.49
C THR A 108 6.24 -17.76 -5.77
N GLY A 109 6.41 -18.40 -4.60
CA GLY A 109 7.54 -18.21 -3.70
C GLY A 109 7.53 -16.86 -2.96
N VAL A 110 6.46 -16.07 -3.09
CA VAL A 110 6.33 -14.76 -2.45
C VAL A 110 5.50 -14.87 -1.19
N SER A 111 6.03 -14.36 -0.07
CA SER A 111 5.26 -14.21 1.16
C SER A 111 4.35 -12.99 1.07
N TYR A 112 3.05 -13.20 1.24
CA TYR A 112 2.03 -12.16 1.28
C TYR A 112 1.51 -11.99 2.71
N SER A 113 1.57 -10.78 3.26
CA SER A 113 1.16 -10.53 4.64
C SER A 113 0.46 -9.18 4.80
N SER A 114 -0.36 -9.05 5.85
CA SER A 114 -1.03 -7.77 6.18
C SER A 114 -0.02 -6.67 6.53
N ALA A 115 1.23 -7.02 6.86
CA ALA A 115 2.32 -6.08 7.08
C ALA A 115 2.63 -5.20 5.85
N TRP A 116 2.25 -5.65 4.65
CA TRP A 116 2.34 -4.85 3.42
C TRP A 116 1.60 -3.52 3.56
N PHE A 117 0.52 -3.50 4.34
CA PHE A 117 -0.37 -2.35 4.53
C PHE A 117 -0.11 -1.58 5.83
N GLN A 118 0.84 -2.03 6.66
CA GLN A 118 1.16 -1.45 7.96
C GLN A 118 2.03 -0.19 7.84
N TYR A 119 1.44 0.89 7.36
CA TYR A 119 2.08 2.21 7.30
C TYR A 119 1.03 3.32 7.36
N CYS A 120 1.46 4.57 7.56
CA CYS A 120 0.58 5.73 7.43
C CYS A 120 -0.66 5.73 8.35
N GLY A 121 -0.59 5.06 9.51
CA GLY A 121 -1.70 4.95 10.45
C GLY A 121 -2.61 3.74 10.19
N VAL A 122 -2.52 3.13 9.01
CA VAL A 122 -3.33 1.96 8.63
C VAL A 122 -3.06 0.76 9.55
N GLN A 123 -1.87 0.69 10.17
CA GLN A 123 -1.55 -0.33 11.17
C GLN A 123 -2.47 -0.32 12.40
N ALA A 124 -3.22 0.76 12.63
CA ALA A 124 -4.18 0.89 13.72
C ALA A 124 -5.64 0.71 13.29
N TYR A 125 -5.91 0.52 11.99
CA TYR A 125 -7.28 0.37 11.50
C TYR A 125 -7.82 -1.01 11.85
N GLU A 126 -9.08 -1.07 12.32
CA GLU A 126 -9.78 -2.31 12.64
C GLU A 126 -9.78 -3.29 11.47
N GLY A 127 -10.01 -2.78 10.25
CA GLY A 127 -9.98 -3.57 9.02
C GLY A 127 -8.66 -4.30 8.74
N LEU A 128 -7.56 -3.84 9.34
CA LEU A 128 -6.25 -4.46 9.21
C LEU A 128 -5.97 -5.51 10.29
N ALA A 129 -6.81 -5.63 11.31
CA ALA A 129 -6.66 -6.71 12.28
C ALA A 129 -6.77 -8.07 11.56
N PRO A 130 -5.86 -9.03 11.84
CA PRO A 130 -5.83 -10.33 11.18
C PRO A 130 -7.17 -11.05 11.21
N ASP A 131 -7.84 -10.99 12.35
CA ASP A 131 -9.09 -11.66 12.70
C ASP A 131 -10.32 -10.77 12.47
N PHE A 132 -10.17 -9.60 11.84
CA PHE A 132 -11.32 -8.79 11.47
C PHE A 132 -12.21 -9.52 10.45
N GLU A 133 -13.48 -9.68 10.81
CA GLU A 133 -14.49 -10.35 10.00
C GLU A 133 -14.93 -9.47 8.84
N SER A 134 -14.71 -9.93 7.61
CA SER A 134 -15.06 -9.18 6.39
C SER A 134 -15.37 -10.14 5.26
N ASP A 135 -16.34 -9.79 4.41
CA ASP A 135 -16.61 -10.52 3.18
C ASP A 135 -15.55 -10.24 2.08
N ASN A 136 -14.61 -9.33 2.36
CA ASN A 136 -13.44 -8.97 1.55
C ASN A 136 -13.75 -8.44 0.15
N TYR A 137 -15.02 -8.21 -0.17
CA TYR A 137 -15.43 -7.56 -1.41
C TYR A 137 -15.00 -6.11 -1.41
N PHE A 138 -14.51 -5.64 -2.56
CA PHE A 138 -14.29 -4.23 -2.77
C PHE A 138 -15.60 -3.49 -2.92
N ARG A 139 -15.71 -2.37 -2.23
CA ARG A 139 -16.92 -1.55 -2.26
C ARG A 139 -16.63 -0.16 -2.78
N SER A 140 -17.49 0.35 -3.65
CA SER A 140 -17.42 1.73 -4.12
C SER A 140 -17.43 2.67 -2.91
N ASP A 141 -16.56 3.67 -2.93
CA ASP A 141 -16.68 4.83 -2.07
C ASP A 141 -17.65 5.84 -2.70
N SER A 142 -17.49 7.14 -2.43
CA SER A 142 -18.27 8.18 -3.10
C SER A 142 -18.01 8.30 -4.61
N GLY A 143 -17.05 7.55 -5.15
CA GLY A 143 -16.72 7.50 -6.57
C GLY A 143 -15.75 8.60 -6.99
N GLY A 144 -14.57 8.20 -7.47
CA GLY A 144 -13.54 9.11 -7.99
C GLY A 144 -13.73 9.49 -9.47
N TYR A 145 -14.77 8.97 -10.13
CA TYR A 145 -15.01 9.12 -11.56
C TYR A 145 -16.51 9.24 -11.85
N ASP A 146 -16.87 10.03 -12.88
CA ASP A 146 -18.27 10.26 -13.27
C ASP A 146 -19.01 8.95 -13.53
N TRP A 147 -18.42 8.05 -14.32
CA TRP A 147 -19.01 6.74 -14.63
C TRP A 147 -19.30 5.93 -13.37
N GLN A 148 -18.41 6.01 -12.36
CA GLN A 148 -18.55 5.25 -11.12
C GLN A 148 -19.70 5.78 -10.28
N GLN A 149 -19.85 7.10 -10.22
CA GLN A 149 -20.94 7.78 -9.50
C GLN A 149 -22.31 7.56 -10.15
N GLU A 150 -22.35 7.32 -11.46
CA GLU A 150 -23.58 6.99 -12.19
C GLU A 150 -24.05 5.54 -11.95
N VAL A 151 -23.11 4.62 -11.71
CA VAL A 151 -23.38 3.18 -11.57
C VAL A 151 -23.56 2.76 -10.12
N TYR A 152 -22.78 3.33 -9.19
CA TYR A 152 -22.71 2.86 -7.81
C TYR A 152 -23.09 3.92 -6.78
N SER A 153 -23.74 3.46 -5.71
CA SER A 153 -23.79 4.14 -4.43
C SER A 153 -22.62 3.72 -3.54
N ALA A 154 -22.23 4.57 -2.59
CA ALA A 154 -21.20 4.20 -1.62
C ALA A 154 -21.61 2.95 -0.83
N GLY A 155 -20.71 1.96 -0.76
CA GLY A 155 -20.93 0.66 -0.14
C GLY A 155 -21.33 -0.46 -1.10
N ASP A 156 -21.70 -0.14 -2.34
CA ASP A 156 -22.01 -1.13 -3.37
C ASP A 156 -20.76 -1.92 -3.76
N LYS A 157 -20.92 -3.22 -4.04
CA LYS A 157 -19.81 -4.09 -4.47
C LYS A 157 -19.39 -3.73 -5.89
N LEU A 158 -18.09 -3.60 -6.11
CA LEU A 158 -17.53 -3.36 -7.45
C LEU A 158 -17.58 -4.66 -8.27
N ASN A 159 -18.04 -4.56 -9.52
CA ASN A 159 -18.19 -5.68 -10.44
C ASN A 159 -17.33 -5.45 -11.70
N VAL A 160 -16.62 -6.48 -12.17
CA VAL A 160 -15.69 -6.40 -13.29
C VAL A 160 -16.37 -6.05 -14.62
N ASN A 161 -17.65 -6.40 -14.78
CA ASN A 161 -18.40 -6.14 -16.01
C ASN A 161 -18.58 -4.64 -16.27
N ASP A 162 -18.62 -3.83 -15.21
CA ASP A 162 -18.71 -2.37 -15.33
C ASP A 162 -17.40 -1.74 -15.86
N PHE A 163 -16.36 -2.55 -16.06
CA PHE A 163 -15.07 -2.13 -16.61
C PHE A 163 -14.89 -2.50 -18.09
N ASP A 164 -15.84 -3.16 -18.75
CA ASP A 164 -15.66 -3.79 -20.08
C ASP A 164 -15.19 -2.84 -21.21
N ASP A 165 -15.41 -1.53 -21.09
CA ASP A 165 -14.96 -0.51 -22.03
C ASP A 165 -13.52 0.00 -21.76
N TYR A 166 -12.74 -0.67 -20.90
CA TYR A 166 -11.41 -0.23 -20.46
C TYR A 166 -10.40 0.03 -21.58
N GLU A 167 -10.53 -0.64 -22.73
CA GLU A 167 -9.70 -0.43 -23.92
C GLU A 167 -9.96 0.89 -24.65
N THR A 168 -11.09 1.54 -24.34
CA THR A 168 -11.51 2.80 -24.97
C THR A 168 -11.78 3.91 -23.98
N TRP A 169 -11.92 3.58 -22.69
CA TRP A 169 -12.23 4.54 -21.63
C TRP A 169 -11.23 5.69 -21.56
N GLY A 170 -11.74 6.89 -21.33
CA GLY A 170 -10.93 8.07 -21.05
C GLY A 170 -11.79 9.20 -20.52
N ASN A 171 -11.18 10.06 -19.71
CA ASN A 171 -11.84 11.21 -19.07
C ASN A 171 -11.19 12.56 -19.43
N GLY A 172 -10.40 12.59 -20.51
CA GLY A 172 -9.66 13.78 -20.94
C GLY A 172 -8.35 14.03 -20.20
N ILE A 173 -7.94 13.15 -19.27
CA ILE A 173 -6.64 13.22 -18.59
C ILE A 173 -5.73 12.10 -19.11
N GLY A 174 -4.58 12.49 -19.69
CA GLY A 174 -3.62 11.56 -20.29
C GLY A 174 -4.19 10.82 -21.51
N ARG A 175 -3.63 9.64 -21.80
CA ARG A 175 -4.07 8.78 -22.92
C ARG A 175 -5.35 8.03 -22.57
N ALA A 176 -6.31 7.99 -23.49
CA ALA A 176 -7.47 7.10 -23.40
C ALA A 176 -7.07 5.65 -23.75
N GLY A 177 -7.90 4.69 -23.32
CA GLY A 177 -7.79 3.29 -23.69
C GLY A 177 -6.63 2.51 -23.05
N ILE A 178 -5.98 3.09 -22.02
CA ILE A 178 -4.91 2.41 -21.28
C ILE A 178 -5.42 1.76 -19.99
N GLY A 179 -6.72 1.81 -19.73
CA GLY A 179 -7.38 1.16 -18.61
C GLY A 179 -8.47 2.02 -17.97
N LYS A 180 -9.44 1.35 -17.34
CA LYS A 180 -10.56 1.99 -16.64
C LYS A 180 -10.41 1.83 -15.12
N PRO A 181 -10.43 2.93 -14.35
CA PRO A 181 -10.22 2.91 -12.92
C PRO A 181 -11.50 3.05 -12.10
N ALA A 182 -11.50 2.55 -10.86
CA ALA A 182 -12.46 2.93 -9.82
C ALA A 182 -11.75 3.13 -8.48
N THR A 183 -12.38 3.89 -7.58
CA THR A 183 -11.97 4.02 -6.18
C THR A 183 -12.89 3.23 -5.27
N GLY A 184 -12.42 2.89 -4.07
CA GLY A 184 -13.26 2.15 -3.15
C GLY A 184 -12.66 1.95 -1.78
N THR A 185 -13.26 1.03 -1.06
CA THR A 185 -12.84 0.61 0.28
C THR A 185 -12.72 -0.91 0.33
N TRP A 186 -11.89 -1.39 1.26
CA TRP A 186 -11.70 -2.81 1.52
C TRP A 186 -11.68 -3.04 3.03
N ARG A 187 -12.37 -4.08 3.53
CA ARG A 187 -12.39 -4.41 4.97
C ARG A 187 -12.69 -3.19 5.86
N SER A 188 -13.71 -2.41 5.48
CA SER A 188 -14.03 -1.12 6.09
C SER A 188 -15.52 -1.01 6.45
N GLN A 189 -16.19 -2.16 6.60
CA GLN A 189 -17.61 -2.22 6.90
C GLN A 189 -17.74 -2.28 8.42
N ASP A 190 -18.63 -1.48 8.99
CA ASP A 190 -18.86 -1.42 10.43
C ASP A 190 -17.62 -0.98 11.25
N THR A 191 -16.71 -0.21 10.64
CA THR A 191 -15.50 0.36 11.26
C THR A 191 -15.51 1.88 11.20
N GLU A 192 -14.78 2.56 12.10
CA GLU A 192 -14.60 4.02 12.02
C GLU A 192 -13.60 4.42 10.93
N ASP A 193 -12.49 3.68 10.84
CA ASP A 193 -11.47 3.89 9.83
C ASP A 193 -11.76 3.15 8.54
N THR A 194 -11.31 3.72 7.43
CA THR A 194 -11.48 3.15 6.09
C THR A 194 -10.12 2.86 5.46
N MET A 195 -9.96 1.67 4.89
CA MET A 195 -8.83 1.33 4.02
C MET A 195 -9.17 1.71 2.57
N PRO A 196 -8.70 2.86 2.06
CA PRO A 196 -9.00 3.28 0.70
C PRO A 196 -8.22 2.43 -0.28
N ILE A 197 -8.86 2.07 -1.39
CA ILE A 197 -8.25 1.33 -2.48
C ILE A 197 -8.46 2.06 -3.80
N GLN A 198 -7.64 1.70 -4.77
CA GLN A 198 -7.87 2.03 -6.17
C GLN A 198 -7.67 0.78 -6.99
N ILE A 199 -8.55 0.60 -7.98
CA ILE A 199 -8.53 -0.53 -8.90
C ILE A 199 -8.42 -0.01 -10.33
N LEU A 200 -7.81 -0.81 -11.19
CA LEU A 200 -7.62 -0.52 -12.61
C LEU A 200 -7.74 -1.81 -13.40
N ARG A 201 -8.59 -1.84 -14.43
CA ARG A 201 -8.60 -2.90 -15.45
C ARG A 201 -7.85 -2.43 -16.69
N SER A 202 -6.90 -3.22 -17.19
CA SER A 202 -6.10 -2.86 -18.38
C SER A 202 -5.40 -4.06 -19.02
N ASN A 203 -5.32 -4.07 -20.36
CA ASN A 203 -4.52 -5.05 -21.12
C ASN A 203 -3.04 -5.02 -20.74
N ARG A 204 -2.52 -3.87 -20.29
CA ARG A 204 -1.12 -3.76 -19.86
C ARG A 204 -0.82 -4.59 -18.62
N ILE A 205 -1.82 -4.81 -17.77
CA ILE A 205 -1.68 -5.68 -16.60
C ILE A 205 -1.65 -7.14 -17.04
N GLU A 206 -2.48 -7.52 -18.01
CA GLU A 206 -2.46 -8.86 -18.60
C GLU A 206 -1.12 -9.15 -19.30
N GLU A 207 -0.59 -8.19 -20.04
CA GLU A 207 0.73 -8.26 -20.67
C GLU A 207 1.84 -8.40 -19.61
N ALA A 208 1.85 -7.54 -18.59
CA ALA A 208 2.85 -7.59 -17.52
C ALA A 208 2.77 -8.90 -16.70
N ALA A 209 1.59 -9.47 -16.53
CA ALA A 209 1.38 -10.73 -15.82
C ALA A 209 1.98 -11.94 -16.56
N GLN A 210 2.13 -11.89 -17.90
CA GLN A 210 2.72 -13.00 -18.66
C GLN A 210 4.20 -13.27 -18.31
N GLU A 211 4.90 -12.25 -17.80
CA GLU A 211 6.32 -12.33 -17.46
C GLU A 211 6.57 -12.26 -15.93
N ASN A 212 5.50 -12.24 -15.13
CA ASN A 212 5.58 -12.07 -13.68
C ASN A 212 4.59 -12.98 -12.96
N ASP A 213 5.09 -14.12 -12.47
CA ASP A 213 4.28 -15.16 -11.79
C ASP A 213 3.49 -14.61 -10.60
N PHE A 214 4.08 -13.70 -9.82
CA PHE A 214 3.36 -13.06 -8.71
C PHE A 214 2.21 -12.20 -9.21
N LEU A 215 2.44 -11.37 -10.22
CA LEU A 215 1.40 -10.49 -10.76
C LEU A 215 0.27 -11.31 -11.38
N ALA A 216 0.58 -12.38 -12.11
CA ALA A 216 -0.42 -13.33 -12.63
C ALA A 216 -1.26 -13.96 -11.51
N ALA A 217 -0.65 -14.29 -10.38
CA ALA A 217 -1.35 -14.87 -9.23
C ALA A 217 -2.19 -13.83 -8.44
N ALA A 218 -1.75 -12.57 -8.45
CA ALA A 218 -2.33 -11.47 -7.67
C ALA A 218 -3.39 -10.65 -8.43
N THR A 219 -3.56 -10.88 -9.74
CA THR A 219 -4.52 -10.18 -10.59
C THR A 219 -5.46 -11.18 -11.26
N ASP A 220 -6.58 -10.69 -11.78
CA ASP A 220 -7.58 -11.50 -12.47
C ASP A 220 -8.28 -10.64 -13.54
N GLN A 221 -8.48 -11.18 -14.74
CA GLN A 221 -9.11 -10.48 -15.89
C GLN A 221 -8.55 -9.06 -16.16
N GLY A 222 -7.23 -8.89 -16.01
CA GLY A 222 -6.54 -7.61 -16.18
C GLY A 222 -6.79 -6.58 -15.09
N VAL A 223 -7.45 -6.96 -14.00
CA VAL A 223 -7.73 -6.10 -12.83
C VAL A 223 -6.56 -6.16 -11.85
N VAL A 224 -5.99 -4.98 -11.55
CA VAL A 224 -5.03 -4.76 -10.47
C VAL A 224 -5.62 -3.83 -9.42
N ALA A 225 -5.23 -4.03 -8.16
CA ALA A 225 -5.66 -3.22 -7.02
C ALA A 225 -4.49 -2.90 -6.09
N TRP A 226 -4.56 -1.76 -5.41
CA TRP A 226 -3.59 -1.37 -4.39
C TRP A 226 -4.25 -0.60 -3.24
N LEU A 227 -3.59 -0.59 -2.09
CA LEU A 227 -3.96 0.29 -0.99
C LEU A 227 -3.63 1.74 -1.38
N ASN A 228 -4.64 2.59 -1.48
CA ASN A 228 -4.52 3.93 -2.02
C ASN A 228 -4.11 4.96 -0.94
N LYS A 229 -2.97 4.70 -0.30
CA LYS A 229 -2.33 5.60 0.67
C LYS A 229 -0.93 5.95 0.19
N CYS A 230 -0.72 7.21 -0.16
CA CYS A 230 0.59 7.73 -0.54
C CYS A 230 1.62 7.47 0.56
N THR A 231 2.76 6.93 0.17
CA THR A 231 3.84 6.48 1.07
C THR A 231 4.71 7.62 1.61
N HIS A 232 4.43 8.88 1.21
CA HIS A 232 5.09 10.07 1.74
C HIS A 232 4.42 10.54 3.04
N PHE A 233 3.29 11.24 2.92
CA PHE A 233 2.51 11.76 4.05
C PHE A 233 1.02 11.40 3.93
N CYS A 234 0.75 10.17 3.49
CA CYS A 234 -0.50 9.46 3.75
C CYS A 234 -1.78 10.03 3.10
N CYS A 235 -1.65 11.01 2.20
CA CYS A 235 -2.74 11.44 1.34
C CYS A 235 -3.26 10.27 0.47
N VAL A 236 -4.50 10.38 -0.01
CA VAL A 236 -5.10 9.45 -0.97
C VAL A 236 -4.93 10.04 -2.38
N PRO A 237 -4.02 9.51 -3.22
CA PRO A 237 -3.84 9.99 -4.58
C PRO A 237 -4.89 9.39 -5.54
N GLY A 238 -4.86 9.78 -6.82
CA GLY A 238 -5.82 9.26 -7.79
C GLY A 238 -5.22 9.08 -9.19
N TYR A 239 -5.48 7.91 -9.79
CA TYR A 239 -5.23 7.65 -11.20
C TYR A 239 -6.10 8.52 -12.10
N LYS A 240 -5.50 9.38 -12.94
CA LYS A 240 -6.25 10.26 -13.86
C LYS A 240 -7.37 11.09 -13.19
N GLN A 241 -7.20 11.51 -11.94
CA GLN A 241 -8.20 12.33 -11.22
C GLN A 241 -7.88 13.83 -11.24
N ALA A 242 -6.70 14.22 -11.73
CA ALA A 242 -6.30 15.61 -11.76
C ALA A 242 -5.60 16.00 -13.07
N ALA A 243 -6.18 16.96 -13.78
CA ALA A 243 -5.68 17.39 -15.09
C ALA A 243 -4.30 18.08 -15.02
N ASP A 244 -3.95 18.67 -13.87
CA ASP A 244 -2.66 19.32 -13.66
C ASP A 244 -1.51 18.33 -13.38
N ALA A 245 -1.80 17.04 -13.21
CA ALA A 245 -0.80 15.97 -13.12
C ALA A 245 0.17 15.98 -14.31
N ALA A 246 -0.29 16.42 -15.50
CA ALA A 246 0.52 16.55 -16.70
C ALA A 246 1.75 17.47 -16.52
N LYS A 247 1.68 18.46 -15.63
CA LYS A 247 2.81 19.35 -15.33
C LYS A 247 3.99 18.62 -14.66
N PHE A 248 3.72 17.43 -14.15
CA PHE A 248 4.66 16.58 -13.42
C PHE A 248 4.85 15.21 -14.11
N GLY A 249 4.36 15.04 -15.34
CA GLY A 249 4.41 13.78 -16.08
C GLY A 249 3.55 12.66 -15.47
N GLY A 250 2.52 13.02 -14.70
CA GLY A 250 1.65 12.10 -13.98
C GLY A 250 0.27 11.89 -14.61
N GLU A 251 0.02 12.38 -15.82
CA GLU A 251 -1.30 12.31 -16.48
C GLU A 251 -1.77 10.89 -16.81
N ASP A 252 -0.85 9.93 -16.91
CA ASP A 252 -1.12 8.50 -17.08
C ASP A 252 -0.82 7.70 -15.81
N GLY A 253 -0.56 8.37 -14.69
CA GLY A 253 -0.18 7.76 -13.42
C GLY A 253 -1.18 8.05 -12.31
N VAL A 254 -0.87 7.50 -11.13
CA VAL A 254 -1.53 7.83 -9.87
C VAL A 254 -0.84 9.05 -9.29
N TYR A 255 -1.52 10.19 -9.26
CA TYR A 255 -0.91 11.46 -8.87
C TYR A 255 -1.33 11.91 -7.47
N CYS A 256 -0.35 12.24 -6.63
CA CYS A 256 -0.54 12.75 -5.28
C CYS A 256 -0.25 14.26 -5.23
N GLN A 257 -1.31 15.06 -5.21
CA GLN A 257 -1.24 16.54 -5.21
C GLN A 257 -0.48 17.13 -4.02
N CYS A 258 -0.50 16.46 -2.86
CA CYS A 258 0.05 16.99 -1.61
C CYS A 258 1.51 17.40 -1.75
N HIS A 259 2.32 16.56 -2.40
CA HIS A 259 3.75 16.80 -2.59
C HIS A 259 4.25 16.31 -3.96
N GLN A 260 3.34 16.15 -4.92
CA GLN A 260 3.62 15.90 -6.33
C GLN A 260 4.28 14.54 -6.60
N SER A 261 3.98 13.53 -5.80
CA SER A 261 4.42 12.15 -6.07
C SER A 261 3.60 11.54 -7.20
N VAL A 262 4.27 10.80 -8.09
CA VAL A 262 3.64 10.05 -9.19
C VAL A 262 3.96 8.58 -9.01
N TYR A 263 2.95 7.73 -9.20
CA TYR A 263 3.12 6.29 -9.26
C TYR A 263 2.66 5.76 -10.62
N ASP A 264 3.41 4.83 -11.20
CA ASP A 264 3.02 4.13 -12.42
C ASP A 264 2.28 2.84 -12.05
N PRO A 265 0.96 2.74 -12.30
CA PRO A 265 0.21 1.53 -11.96
C PRO A 265 0.50 0.35 -12.89
N PHE A 266 1.22 0.55 -13.99
CA PHE A 266 1.59 -0.50 -14.94
C PHE A 266 2.99 -1.07 -14.68
N SER A 267 3.79 -0.41 -13.83
CA SER A 267 5.09 -0.89 -13.41
C SER A 267 5.00 -1.47 -12.01
N ILE A 268 5.15 -2.80 -11.90
CA ILE A 268 5.01 -3.53 -10.65
C ILE A 268 6.40 -3.94 -10.15
N VAL A 269 6.78 -3.39 -8.99
CA VAL A 269 8.12 -3.56 -8.42
C VAL A 269 8.06 -4.11 -7.00
N GLN A 270 9.13 -4.78 -6.58
CA GLN A 270 9.32 -5.10 -5.17
C GLN A 270 9.86 -3.89 -4.43
N THR A 271 9.29 -3.61 -3.25
CA THR A 271 9.76 -2.57 -2.35
C THR A 271 10.03 -3.13 -0.96
N LEU A 272 11.10 -2.68 -0.34
CA LEU A 272 11.47 -3.01 1.04
C LEU A 272 11.21 -1.81 1.93
N PHE A 273 10.47 -2.00 3.01
CA PHE A 273 10.22 -0.97 4.02
C PHE A 273 10.06 -1.55 5.40
N THR A 274 10.11 -0.71 6.42
CA THR A 274 9.78 -1.12 7.79
C THR A 274 8.29 -0.90 8.03
N ALA A 275 7.53 -1.99 8.08
CA ALA A 275 6.14 -1.96 8.49
C ALA A 275 6.04 -1.56 9.97
N LEU A 276 5.10 -0.66 10.28
CA LEU A 276 4.85 -0.19 11.64
C LEU A 276 4.08 -1.25 12.41
N PRO A 277 4.46 -1.58 13.65
CA PRO A 277 3.72 -2.58 14.39
C PRO A 277 2.30 -2.13 14.70
N ARG A 278 1.36 -3.07 14.71
CA ARG A 278 -0.02 -2.78 15.10
C ARG A 278 -0.04 -2.53 16.62
N PRO A 279 -0.69 -1.46 17.10
CA PRO A 279 -0.77 -1.19 18.54
C PRO A 279 -1.32 -2.40 19.30
N GLU A 280 -0.77 -2.68 20.48
CA GLU A 280 -1.41 -3.56 21.46
C GLU A 280 -2.61 -2.80 22.08
N GLU A 281 -3.68 -3.50 22.45
CA GLU A 281 -4.76 -2.93 23.27
C GLU A 281 -4.24 -2.46 24.64
#